data_AF-A0A7S3ZCD5-F1
#
_entry.id   AF-A0A7S3ZCD5-F1
#
_cell.length_a   1.000
_cell.length_b   1.000
_cell.length_c   1.000
_cell.angle_alpha   90.00
_cell.angle_beta   90.00
_cell.angle_gamma   90.00
#
_symmetry.space_group_name_H-M   'P 1'
#
loop_
_entity.id
_entity.type
_entity.pdbx_description
1 polymer ?
#
loop_
_entity_poly.entity_id
_entity_poly.type
_entity_poly.pdbx_seq_one_letter_code
_entity_poly.pdbx_strand_id
1 'polypeptide(L)'
;EAPLLKCATSMKVLVVISVMMALNLLHGVCVYLTATYMLSIPQGVSFDTAIDAMGYTLRQILGPILAILFLSFQVKAISRLWVDDRFKTTKHTESAHWSKVLDRCQHQTFEQTVTTVFTSMLIAMVVSDFPESEGGDIRLPIAWGLVFAAMRPLFTIGYVLDPKGAGRAFGLFIGGFWANFPAAVYCSLHTLFDIKSFRLALRLYIGFAVLMSVVMGVANVALDKNERSDDIRAGRQEGADYQSIDAK
;
A
#
# COMPACT_ATOMS: atom_id res chain seq x y z
N GLU A 1 -30.11 -12.29 21.90
CA GLU A 1 -28.75 -11.71 21.79
C GLU A 1 -27.93 -12.22 20.60
N ALA A 2 -27.87 -13.54 20.34
CA ALA A 2 -27.13 -14.11 19.20
C ALA A 2 -27.41 -13.51 17.79
N PRO A 3 -28.66 -13.16 17.39
CA PRO A 3 -28.90 -12.57 16.07
C PRO A 3 -28.38 -11.13 15.93
N LEU A 4 -28.42 -10.34 17.00
CA LEU A 4 -27.90 -8.96 17.00
C LEU A 4 -26.37 -8.94 16.87
N LEU A 5 -25.67 -9.87 17.54
CA LEU A 5 -24.22 -9.99 17.44
C LEU A 5 -23.78 -10.37 16.02
N LYS A 6 -24.48 -11.31 15.36
CA LYS A 6 -24.22 -11.68 13.97
C LYS A 6 -24.41 -10.49 13.02
N CYS A 7 -25.48 -9.73 13.20
CA CYS A 7 -25.77 -8.54 12.40
C CYS A 7 -24.66 -7.48 12.53
N ALA A 8 -24.21 -7.20 13.77
CA ALA A 8 -23.13 -6.25 14.03
C ALA A 8 -21.79 -6.68 13.39
N THR A 9 -21.43 -7.96 13.47
CA THR A 9 -20.22 -8.48 12.82
C THR A 9 -20.29 -8.33 11.30
N SER A 10 -21.42 -8.70 10.68
CA SER A 10 -21.62 -8.53 9.24
C SER A 10 -21.52 -7.08 8.79
N MET A 11 -22.06 -6.15 9.57
CA MET A 11 -21.98 -4.72 9.28
C MET A 11 -20.53 -4.20 9.32
N LYS A 12 -19.73 -4.62 10.33
CA LYS A 12 -18.31 -4.27 10.39
C LYS A 12 -17.52 -4.75 9.17
N VAL A 13 -17.75 -6.00 8.72
CA VAL A 13 -17.10 -6.54 7.50
C VAL A 13 -17.41 -5.66 6.30
N LEU A 14 -18.70 -5.34 6.09
CA LEU A 14 -19.13 -4.55 4.95
C LEU A 14 -18.51 -3.14 4.95
N VAL A 15 -18.42 -2.50 6.12
CA VAL A 15 -17.77 -1.18 6.25
C VAL A 15 -16.29 -1.27 5.87
N VAL A 16 -15.56 -2.26 6.40
CA VAL A 16 -14.13 -2.44 6.08
C VAL A 16 -13.93 -2.68 4.58
N ILE A 17 -14.71 -3.57 3.97
CA ILE A 17 -14.66 -3.86 2.53
C ILE A 17 -14.91 -2.58 1.73
N SER A 18 -15.94 -1.82 2.09
CA SER A 18 -16.35 -0.61 1.37
C SER A 18 -15.29 0.49 1.44
N VAL A 19 -14.71 0.72 2.62
CA VAL A 19 -13.62 1.69 2.81
C VAL A 19 -12.39 1.27 2.01
N MET A 20 -11.99 0.01 2.07
CA MET A 20 -10.83 -0.49 1.34
C MET A 20 -11.02 -0.40 -0.18
N MET A 21 -12.22 -0.72 -0.68
CA MET A 21 -12.56 -0.52 -2.07
C MET A 21 -12.45 0.94 -2.47
N ALA A 22 -13.06 1.85 -1.69
CA ALA A 22 -13.05 3.27 -1.97
C ALA A 22 -11.62 3.83 -2.06
N LEU A 23 -10.72 3.40 -1.18
CA LEU A 23 -9.32 3.82 -1.19
C LEU A 23 -8.56 3.29 -2.41
N ASN A 24 -8.81 2.06 -2.86
CA ASN A 24 -8.20 1.50 -4.08
C ASN A 24 -8.73 2.18 -5.35
N LEU A 25 -10.02 2.52 -5.38
CA LEU A 25 -10.61 3.31 -6.47
C LEU A 25 -10.05 4.73 -6.48
N LEU A 26 -9.85 5.32 -5.30
CA LEU A 26 -9.23 6.64 -5.17
C LEU A 26 -7.81 6.66 -5.75
N HIS A 27 -7.00 5.62 -5.56
CA HIS A 27 -5.71 5.49 -6.26
C HIS A 27 -5.89 5.57 -7.79
N GLY A 28 -6.83 4.80 -8.35
CA GLY A 28 -7.09 4.82 -9.79
C GLY A 28 -7.53 6.20 -10.29
N VAL A 29 -8.37 6.89 -9.53
CA VAL A 29 -8.78 8.28 -9.80
C VAL A 29 -7.58 9.22 -9.74
N CYS A 30 -6.72 9.13 -8.71
CA CYS A 30 -5.51 9.95 -8.61
C CYS A 30 -4.59 9.74 -9.82
N VAL A 31 -4.34 8.49 -10.20
CA VAL A 31 -3.53 8.16 -11.37
C VAL A 31 -4.14 8.75 -12.64
N TYR A 32 -5.45 8.57 -12.85
CA TYR A 32 -6.16 9.11 -14.00
C TYR A 32 -6.08 10.64 -14.07
N LEU A 33 -6.32 11.33 -12.95
CA LEU A 33 -6.26 12.79 -12.87
C LEU A 33 -4.84 13.31 -13.11
N THR A 34 -3.83 12.68 -12.52
CA THR A 34 -2.43 13.05 -12.75
C THR A 34 -2.05 12.84 -14.21
N ALA A 35 -2.39 11.70 -14.81
CA ALA A 35 -2.10 11.42 -16.22
C ALA A 35 -2.80 12.41 -17.17
N THR A 36 -4.07 12.73 -16.91
CA THR A 36 -4.89 13.55 -17.81
C THR A 36 -4.60 15.04 -17.68
N TYR A 37 -4.44 15.54 -16.45
CA TYR A 37 -4.46 16.97 -16.16
C TYR A 37 -3.13 17.55 -15.67
N MET A 38 -2.24 16.73 -15.13
CA MET A 38 -0.97 17.22 -14.57
C MET A 38 0.23 16.94 -15.48
N LEU A 39 0.13 15.97 -16.37
CA LEU A 39 1.23 15.56 -17.25
C LEU A 39 0.97 15.99 -18.69
N SER A 40 1.97 16.66 -19.25
CA SER A 40 2.06 16.92 -20.69
C SER A 40 3.30 16.21 -21.24
N ILE A 41 3.12 15.56 -22.39
CA ILE A 41 4.25 15.01 -23.15
C ILE A 41 4.72 16.15 -24.08
N PRO A 42 6.03 16.48 -24.12
CA PRO A 42 6.56 17.46 -25.05
C PRO A 42 6.19 17.09 -26.50
N GLN A 43 5.79 18.09 -27.29
CA GLN A 43 5.46 17.88 -28.69
C GLN A 43 6.69 17.36 -29.46
N GLY A 44 6.46 16.38 -30.35
CA GLY A 44 7.51 15.80 -31.19
C GLY A 44 8.33 14.69 -30.54
N VAL A 45 7.98 14.24 -29.34
CA VAL A 45 8.56 13.03 -28.74
C VAL A 45 7.75 11.81 -29.21
N SER A 46 8.37 10.94 -29.99
CA SER A 46 7.87 9.59 -30.25
C SER A 46 8.59 8.57 -29.37
N PHE A 47 7.90 7.49 -29.03
CA PHE A 47 8.47 6.37 -28.30
C PHE A 47 8.52 5.19 -29.26
N ASP A 48 9.52 5.18 -30.13
CA ASP A 48 9.64 4.21 -31.22
C ASP A 48 9.91 2.80 -30.71
N THR A 49 10.47 2.68 -29.50
CA THR A 49 10.73 1.40 -28.83
C THR A 49 10.22 1.39 -27.40
N ALA A 50 9.93 0.18 -26.88
CA ALA A 50 9.62 -0.02 -25.46
C ALA A 50 10.75 0.48 -24.54
N ILE A 51 12.01 0.42 -24.98
CA ILE A 51 13.17 0.92 -24.23
C ILE A 51 13.10 2.45 -24.09
N ASP A 52 12.71 3.17 -25.14
CA ASP A 52 12.55 4.63 -25.09
C ASP A 52 11.42 5.04 -24.15
N ALA A 53 10.28 4.33 -24.23
CA ALA A 53 9.14 4.51 -23.32
C ALA A 53 9.53 4.28 -21.85
N MET A 54 10.25 3.19 -21.56
CA MET A 54 10.77 2.89 -20.22
C MET A 54 11.76 3.94 -19.75
N GLY A 55 12.72 4.32 -20.59
CA GLY A 55 13.76 5.30 -20.27
C GLY A 55 13.16 6.67 -19.97
N TYR A 56 12.18 7.10 -20.77
CA TYR A 56 11.43 8.33 -20.52
C TYR A 56 10.65 8.26 -19.21
N THR A 57 9.90 7.18 -18.99
CA THR A 57 9.14 6.96 -17.74
C THR A 57 10.05 7.05 -16.51
N LEU A 58 11.17 6.31 -16.53
CA LEU A 58 12.15 6.32 -15.45
C LEU A 58 12.68 7.73 -15.17
N ARG A 59 13.04 8.48 -16.21
CA ARG A 59 13.54 9.86 -16.07
C ARG A 59 12.55 10.76 -15.33
N GLN A 60 11.24 10.56 -15.53
CA GLN A 60 10.21 11.38 -14.88
C GLN A 60 9.97 10.98 -13.42
N ILE A 61 9.99 9.68 -13.10
CA ILE A 61 9.58 9.21 -11.76
C ILE A 61 10.75 9.03 -10.79
N LEU A 62 11.98 8.80 -11.28
CA LEU A 62 13.10 8.41 -10.45
C LEU A 62 13.49 9.49 -9.44
N GLY A 63 13.52 10.76 -9.85
CA GLY A 63 13.83 11.89 -8.95
C GLY A 63 12.88 11.95 -7.75
N PRO A 64 11.55 12.09 -7.96
CA PRO A 64 10.55 12.09 -6.88
C PRO A 64 10.60 10.84 -6.00
N ILE A 65 10.74 9.65 -6.59
CA ILE A 65 10.80 8.39 -5.85
C ILE A 65 12.05 8.33 -4.96
N LEU A 66 13.22 8.68 -5.51
CA LEU A 66 14.47 8.72 -4.75
C LEU A 66 14.44 9.76 -3.64
N ALA A 67 13.81 10.92 -3.85
CA ALA A 67 13.66 11.93 -2.82
C ALA A 67 12.86 11.40 -1.62
N ILE A 68 11.74 10.71 -1.86
CA ILE A 68 10.91 10.10 -0.81
C ILE A 68 11.64 8.94 -0.11
N LEU A 69 12.34 8.11 -0.88
CA LEU A 69 13.13 7.01 -0.34
C LEU A 69 14.22 7.58 0.58
N PHE A 70 15.00 8.55 0.10
CA PHE A 70 16.05 9.23 0.85
C PHE A 70 15.51 9.89 2.11
N LEU A 71 14.39 10.62 2.02
CA LEU A 71 13.73 11.22 3.18
C LEU A 71 13.37 10.16 4.24
N SER A 72 12.86 9.01 3.82
CA SER A 72 12.52 7.90 4.73
C SER A 72 13.76 7.34 5.45
N PHE A 73 14.89 7.22 4.74
CA PHE A 73 16.17 6.84 5.34
C PHE A 73 16.68 7.91 6.32
N GLN A 74 16.56 9.19 5.96
CA GLN A 74 17.07 10.29 6.79
C GLN A 74 16.25 10.49 8.06
N VAL A 75 14.92 10.38 8.01
CA VAL A 75 14.07 10.45 9.20
C VAL A 75 14.51 9.40 10.23
N LYS A 76 14.81 8.18 9.78
CA LYS A 76 15.33 7.14 10.66
C LYS A 76 16.75 7.43 11.13
N ALA A 77 17.65 7.88 10.26
CA ALA A 77 19.02 8.21 10.65
C ALA A 77 19.02 9.29 11.75
N ILE A 78 18.23 10.34 11.58
CA ILE A 78 18.04 11.42 12.55
C ILE A 78 17.38 10.88 13.84
N SER A 79 16.38 10.01 13.73
CA SER A 79 15.74 9.40 14.91
C SER A 79 16.72 8.67 15.85
N ARG A 80 17.80 8.09 15.28
CA ARG A 80 18.83 7.39 16.05
C ARG A 80 19.68 8.34 16.90
N LEU A 81 19.79 9.62 16.54
CA LEU A 81 20.51 10.61 17.36
C LEU A 81 19.89 10.78 18.75
N TRP A 82 18.60 10.48 18.90
CA TRP A 82 17.88 10.59 20.18
C TRP A 82 17.65 9.26 20.89
N VAL A 83 17.81 8.13 20.21
CA VAL A 83 17.46 6.79 20.73
C VAL A 83 18.66 5.86 20.85
N ASP A 84 19.71 6.06 20.08
CA ASP A 84 20.84 5.13 20.00
C ASP A 84 21.89 5.46 21.09
N ASP A 85 21.88 4.67 22.15
CA ASP A 85 22.89 4.68 23.23
C ASP A 85 24.31 4.31 22.74
N ARG A 86 24.51 4.00 21.46
CA ARG A 86 25.87 3.91 20.89
C ARG A 86 26.65 5.22 20.98
N PHE A 87 25.97 6.34 21.21
CA PHE A 87 26.58 7.64 21.54
C PHE A 87 26.42 8.04 23.03
N LYS A 88 25.79 7.21 23.86
CA LYS A 88 25.60 7.40 25.31
C LYS A 88 25.77 6.08 26.05
N THR A 89 26.83 5.96 26.84
CA THR A 89 27.35 4.75 27.54
C THR A 89 26.43 4.00 28.52
N THR A 90 25.11 4.02 28.38
CA THR A 90 24.19 3.46 29.39
C THR A 90 23.08 2.60 28.79
N LYS A 91 23.17 1.30 29.11
CA LYS A 91 22.14 0.25 29.19
C LYS A 91 21.08 0.20 28.08
N HIS A 92 21.08 -0.93 27.36
CA HIS A 92 20.01 -1.43 26.50
C HIS A 92 18.64 -1.42 27.19
N THR A 93 17.97 -0.28 27.17
CA THR A 93 16.52 -0.20 27.30
C THR A 93 15.92 -0.76 26.02
N GLU A 94 14.87 -1.59 26.16
CA GLU A 94 14.09 -2.15 25.07
C GLU A 94 13.98 -1.14 23.92
N SER A 95 14.43 -1.51 22.71
CA SER A 95 14.44 -0.63 21.54
C SER A 95 13.13 0.17 21.51
N ALA A 96 13.24 1.50 21.70
CA ALA A 96 12.07 2.35 21.88
C ALA A 96 11.05 2.03 20.78
N HIS A 97 9.80 1.79 21.15
CA HIS A 97 8.70 1.43 20.23
C HIS A 97 8.75 2.20 18.88
N TRP A 98 9.16 3.46 18.95
CA TRP A 98 9.45 4.35 17.82
C TRP A 98 10.48 3.85 16.80
N SER A 99 11.61 3.30 17.24
CA SER A 99 12.65 2.78 16.34
C SER A 99 12.14 1.61 15.51
N LYS A 100 11.35 0.71 16.10
CA LYS A 100 10.68 -0.40 15.38
C LYS A 100 9.67 0.13 14.34
N VAL A 101 8.94 1.19 14.67
CA VAL A 101 7.98 1.83 13.76
C VAL A 101 8.71 2.39 12.54
N LEU A 102 9.79 3.14 12.75
CA LEU A 102 10.58 3.71 11.66
C LEU A 102 11.31 2.66 10.82
N ASP A 103 11.78 1.58 11.43
CA ASP A 103 12.35 0.42 10.71
C ASP A 103 11.35 -0.17 9.73
N ARG A 104 10.10 -0.36 10.18
CA ARG A 104 9.03 -0.89 9.33
C ARG A 104 8.64 0.08 8.23
N CYS A 105 8.53 1.37 8.52
CA CYS A 105 8.27 2.39 7.51
C CYS A 105 9.35 2.41 6.43
N GLN A 106 10.64 2.41 6.82
CA GLN A 106 11.74 2.40 5.85
C GLN A 106 11.73 1.12 4.99
N HIS A 107 11.56 -0.05 5.61
CA HIS A 107 11.56 -1.32 4.90
C HIS A 107 10.41 -1.40 3.90
N GLN A 108 9.19 -1.07 4.33
CA GLN A 108 8.02 -1.01 3.46
C GLN A 108 8.17 0.01 2.33
N THR A 109 8.68 1.21 2.62
CA THR A 109 8.92 2.21 1.57
C THR A 109 9.95 1.73 0.56
N PHE A 110 11.01 1.04 0.99
CA PHE A 110 12.01 0.46 0.08
C PHE A 110 11.39 -0.61 -0.82
N GLU A 111 10.73 -1.62 -0.24
CA GLU A 111 10.09 -2.70 -1.01
C GLU A 111 9.10 -2.14 -2.03
N GLN A 112 8.22 -1.24 -1.59
CA GLN A 112 7.21 -0.65 -2.46
C GLN A 112 7.78 0.29 -3.52
N THR A 113 8.90 0.96 -3.22
CA THR A 113 9.63 1.76 -4.20
C THR A 113 10.13 0.87 -5.33
N VAL A 114 10.81 -0.23 -4.99
CA VAL A 114 11.34 -1.17 -5.97
C VAL A 114 10.19 -1.75 -6.81
N THR A 115 9.13 -2.25 -6.18
CA THR A 115 7.97 -2.81 -6.87
C THR A 115 7.31 -1.79 -7.80
N THR A 116 7.13 -0.55 -7.34
CA THR A 116 6.46 0.49 -8.13
C THR A 116 7.29 0.91 -9.34
N VAL A 117 8.61 1.08 -9.18
CA VAL A 117 9.50 1.41 -10.30
C VAL A 117 9.40 0.34 -11.40
N PHE A 118 9.52 -0.95 -11.03
CA PHE A 118 9.39 -2.04 -11.99
C PHE A 118 7.99 -2.14 -12.59
N THR A 119 6.93 -1.89 -11.81
CA THR A 119 5.55 -1.89 -12.32
C THR A 119 5.35 -0.74 -13.33
N SER A 120 5.82 0.46 -13.04
CA SER A 120 5.77 1.59 -13.99
C SER A 120 6.53 1.28 -15.28
N MET A 121 7.68 0.60 -15.19
CA MET A 121 8.43 0.16 -16.38
C MET A 121 7.66 -0.89 -17.19
N LEU A 122 7.05 -1.89 -16.54
CA LEU A 122 6.21 -2.88 -17.22
C LEU A 122 5.01 -2.24 -17.92
N ILE A 123 4.34 -1.31 -17.24
CA ILE A 123 3.24 -0.55 -17.84
C ILE A 123 3.75 0.25 -19.04
N ALA A 124 4.91 0.91 -18.93
CA ALA A 124 5.52 1.67 -20.04
C ALA A 124 5.80 0.80 -21.27
N MET A 125 6.29 -0.43 -21.08
CA MET A 125 6.49 -1.39 -22.17
C MET A 125 5.18 -1.79 -22.86
N VAL A 126 4.12 -1.98 -22.08
CA VAL A 126 2.84 -2.45 -22.60
C VAL A 126 2.07 -1.32 -23.28
N VAL A 127 2.07 -0.11 -22.72
CA VAL A 127 1.35 1.03 -23.32
C VAL A 127 1.97 1.48 -24.64
N SER A 128 3.27 1.25 -24.88
CA SER A 128 3.89 1.51 -26.19
C SER A 128 3.39 0.59 -27.31
N ASP A 129 2.77 -0.55 -26.97
CA ASP A 129 2.20 -1.48 -27.95
C ASP A 129 0.76 -1.12 -28.34
N PHE A 130 0.14 -0.17 -27.65
CA PHE A 130 -1.22 0.30 -27.95
C PHE A 130 -1.16 1.59 -28.78
N PRO A 131 -1.99 1.72 -29.82
CA PRO A 131 -2.20 3.03 -30.43
C PRO A 131 -2.83 3.98 -29.39
N GLU A 132 -2.54 5.28 -29.48
CA GLU A 132 -3.08 6.29 -28.56
C GLU A 132 -4.62 6.24 -28.50
N SER A 133 -5.27 5.94 -29.63
CA SER A 133 -6.73 5.80 -29.74
C SER A 133 -7.33 4.65 -28.92
N GLU A 134 -6.51 3.67 -28.51
CA GLU A 134 -6.94 2.51 -27.72
C GLU A 134 -6.44 2.54 -26.26
N GLY A 135 -5.85 3.67 -25.84
CA GLY A 135 -5.39 3.88 -24.47
C GLY A 135 -3.89 3.68 -24.25
N GLY A 136 -3.09 3.65 -25.32
CA GLY A 136 -1.62 3.75 -25.24
C GLY A 136 -1.19 5.13 -24.81
N ASP A 137 -1.13 5.38 -23.49
CA ASP A 137 -0.75 6.67 -22.93
C ASP A 137 0.44 6.53 -21.97
N ILE A 138 1.60 7.01 -22.39
CA ILE A 138 2.84 6.98 -21.58
C ILE A 138 2.72 7.83 -20.31
N ARG A 139 1.74 8.73 -20.20
CA ARG A 139 1.47 9.48 -18.96
C ARG A 139 0.98 8.56 -17.85
N LEU A 140 0.36 7.42 -18.18
CA LEU A 140 -0.15 6.46 -17.21
C LEU A 140 0.96 5.89 -16.29
N PRO A 141 2.05 5.27 -16.80
CA PRO A 141 3.12 4.75 -15.95
C PRO A 141 3.87 5.84 -15.18
N ILE A 142 3.94 7.07 -15.72
CA ILE A 142 4.52 8.22 -15.02
C ILE A 142 3.62 8.64 -13.85
N ALA A 143 2.32 8.83 -14.10
CA ALA A 143 1.34 9.17 -13.07
C ALA A 143 1.31 8.13 -11.95
N TRP A 144 1.43 6.85 -12.29
CA TRP A 144 1.54 5.75 -11.33
C TRP A 144 2.69 5.95 -10.33
N GLY A 145 3.89 6.23 -10.84
CA GLY A 145 5.07 6.48 -9.99
C GLY A 145 4.97 7.77 -9.17
N LEU A 146 4.40 8.84 -9.75
CA LEU A 146 4.23 10.12 -9.06
C LEU A 146 3.18 10.05 -7.94
N VAL A 147 2.04 9.39 -8.18
CA VAL A 147 1.01 9.16 -7.15
C VAL A 147 1.59 8.33 -6.02
N PHE A 148 2.37 7.28 -6.31
CA PHE A 148 3.10 6.54 -5.28
C PHE A 148 3.97 7.47 -4.42
N ALA A 149 4.83 8.28 -5.06
CA ALA A 149 5.73 9.19 -4.34
C ALA A 149 4.96 10.19 -3.46
N ALA A 150 3.87 10.77 -3.98
CA ALA A 150 3.03 11.73 -3.26
C ALA A 150 2.30 11.11 -2.06
N MET A 151 1.89 9.84 -2.15
CA MET A 151 1.09 9.17 -1.11
C MET A 151 1.94 8.50 -0.02
N ARG A 152 3.24 8.27 -0.26
CA ARG A 152 4.13 7.67 0.74
C ARG A 152 4.27 8.49 2.04
N PRO A 153 4.39 9.83 2.02
CA PRO A 153 4.33 10.63 3.24
C PRO A 153 3.06 10.37 4.08
N LEU A 154 1.91 10.23 3.42
CA LEU A 154 0.64 9.94 4.10
C LEU A 154 0.65 8.54 4.73
N PHE A 155 1.26 7.55 4.08
CA PHE A 155 1.50 6.24 4.68
C PHE A 155 2.35 6.35 5.94
N THR A 156 3.48 7.05 5.88
CA THR A 156 4.38 7.22 7.02
C THR A 156 3.68 7.91 8.19
N ILE A 157 2.93 9.00 7.93
CA ILE A 157 2.15 9.71 8.94
C ILE A 157 1.09 8.78 9.55
N GLY A 158 0.32 8.08 8.72
CA GLY A 158 -0.71 7.15 9.19
C GLY A 158 -0.15 6.00 10.03
N TYR A 159 1.01 5.47 9.64
CA TYR A 159 1.69 4.40 10.38
C TYR A 159 2.29 4.91 11.71
N VAL A 160 2.75 6.16 11.76
CA VAL A 160 3.27 6.80 12.98
C VAL A 160 2.16 7.08 13.99
N LEU A 161 1.02 7.63 13.52
CA LEU A 161 -0.10 7.99 14.38
C LEU A 161 -0.87 6.76 14.87
N ASP A 162 -0.95 5.71 14.05
CA ASP A 162 -1.69 4.50 14.35
C ASP A 162 -0.98 3.25 13.79
N PRO A 163 0.08 2.76 14.47
CA PRO A 163 0.90 1.65 13.97
C PRO A 163 0.16 0.31 13.85
N LYS A 164 -0.93 0.14 14.62
CA LYS A 164 -1.70 -1.11 14.69
C LYS A 164 -3.07 -1.01 14.03
N GLY A 165 -3.62 0.19 13.83
CA GLY A 165 -4.97 0.37 13.33
C GLY A 165 -5.05 0.77 11.86
N ALA A 166 -6.10 1.52 11.53
CA ALA A 166 -6.51 1.84 10.17
C ALA A 166 -5.69 2.99 9.54
N GLY A 167 -4.96 3.78 10.35
CA GLY A 167 -4.17 4.90 9.83
C GLY A 167 -3.17 4.49 8.74
N ARG A 168 -2.51 3.33 8.90
CA ARG A 168 -1.59 2.77 7.89
C ARG A 168 -2.27 2.37 6.59
N ALA A 169 -3.52 1.92 6.66
CA ALA A 169 -4.25 1.38 5.50
C ALA A 169 -4.48 2.47 4.46
N PHE A 170 -4.79 3.69 4.91
CA PHE A 170 -5.07 4.82 4.04
C PHE A 170 -3.93 5.10 3.03
N GLY A 171 -2.71 5.30 3.54
CA GLY A 171 -1.56 5.57 2.67
C GLY A 171 -1.08 4.35 1.88
N LEU A 172 -1.27 3.12 2.39
CA LEU A 172 -0.98 1.91 1.63
C LEU A 172 -1.88 1.78 0.40
N PHE A 173 -3.20 1.91 0.58
CA PHE A 173 -4.17 1.69 -0.49
C PHE A 173 -4.16 2.80 -1.53
N ILE A 174 -4.13 4.06 -1.11
CA ILE A 174 -4.08 5.18 -2.06
C ILE A 174 -2.72 5.25 -2.74
N GLY A 175 -1.64 4.83 -2.08
CA GLY A 175 -0.31 4.75 -2.69
C GLY A 175 -0.09 3.56 -3.63
N GLY A 176 -1.15 2.82 -3.98
CA GLY A 176 -1.07 1.76 -4.99
C GLY A 176 -0.46 0.44 -4.53
N PHE A 177 -0.39 0.17 -3.22
CA PHE A 177 0.24 -1.05 -2.66
C PHE A 177 -0.23 -2.33 -3.35
N TRP A 178 -1.55 -2.47 -3.53
CA TRP A 178 -2.14 -3.61 -4.21
C TRP A 178 -2.26 -3.44 -5.71
N ALA A 179 -2.27 -2.21 -6.22
CA ALA A 179 -2.45 -1.92 -7.62
C ALA A 179 -1.29 -2.46 -8.48
N ASN A 180 -0.08 -2.56 -7.90
CA ASN A 180 1.10 -3.08 -8.59
C ASN A 180 0.92 -4.54 -9.05
N PHE A 181 0.27 -5.39 -8.25
CA PHE A 181 0.07 -6.80 -8.59
C PHE A 181 -0.82 -7.03 -9.83
N PRO A 182 -2.07 -6.54 -9.92
CA PRO A 182 -2.91 -6.73 -11.09
C PRO A 182 -2.33 -6.05 -12.33
N ALA A 183 -1.59 -4.95 -12.18
CA ALA A 183 -0.85 -4.34 -13.28
C ALA A 183 0.24 -5.28 -13.80
N ALA A 184 1.07 -5.86 -12.93
CA ALA A 184 2.09 -6.84 -13.31
C ALA A 184 1.49 -8.10 -13.94
N VAL A 185 0.35 -8.59 -13.43
CA VAL A 185 -0.39 -9.71 -14.01
C VAL A 185 -0.87 -9.37 -15.41
N TYR A 186 -1.49 -8.20 -15.60
CA TYR A 186 -1.93 -7.76 -16.92
C TYR A 186 -0.76 -7.65 -17.89
N CYS A 187 0.35 -7.03 -17.48
CA CYS A 187 1.54 -6.91 -18.33
C CYS A 187 2.11 -8.28 -18.70
N SER A 188 2.11 -9.23 -17.77
CA SER A 188 2.53 -10.61 -18.04
C SER A 188 1.61 -11.29 -19.05
N LEU A 189 0.29 -11.10 -18.94
CA LEU A 189 -0.68 -11.65 -19.88
C LEU A 189 -0.53 -11.05 -21.28
N HIS A 190 -0.29 -9.74 -21.35
CA HIS A 190 -0.01 -9.03 -22.60
C HIS A 190 1.26 -9.59 -23.26
N THR A 191 2.37 -9.69 -22.52
CA THR A 191 3.66 -10.14 -23.08
C THR A 191 3.68 -11.63 -23.44
N LEU A 192 3.09 -12.51 -22.62
CA LEU A 192 3.17 -13.96 -22.81
C LEU A 192 2.13 -14.50 -23.80
N PHE A 193 0.98 -13.84 -23.90
CA PHE A 193 -0.17 -14.36 -24.66
C PHE A 193 -0.74 -13.35 -25.67
N ASP A 194 -0.08 -12.20 -25.87
CA ASP A 194 -0.51 -11.14 -26.79
C ASP A 194 -1.94 -10.62 -26.52
N ILE A 195 -2.37 -10.62 -25.25
CA ILE A 195 -3.72 -10.19 -24.86
C ILE A 195 -3.77 -8.66 -24.75
N LYS A 196 -4.07 -7.99 -25.87
CA LYS A 196 -4.19 -6.53 -25.95
C LYS A 196 -5.59 -6.05 -25.60
N SER A 197 -5.89 -5.86 -24.32
CA SER A 197 -7.23 -5.43 -23.89
C SER A 197 -7.22 -4.52 -22.67
N PHE A 198 -7.43 -3.22 -22.90
CA PHE A 198 -7.60 -2.25 -21.81
C PHE A 198 -8.77 -2.61 -20.87
N ARG A 199 -9.86 -3.16 -21.41
CA ARG A 199 -10.99 -3.64 -20.60
C ARG A 199 -10.57 -4.76 -19.65
N LEU A 200 -9.68 -5.64 -20.07
CA LEU A 200 -9.13 -6.68 -19.20
C LEU A 200 -8.25 -6.07 -18.11
N ALA A 201 -7.37 -5.12 -18.45
CA ALA A 201 -6.55 -4.41 -17.46
C ALA A 201 -7.42 -3.77 -16.36
N LEU A 202 -8.48 -3.06 -16.75
CA LEU A 202 -9.41 -2.43 -15.81
C LEU A 202 -10.15 -3.48 -14.95
N ARG A 203 -10.58 -4.60 -15.54
CA ARG A 203 -11.23 -5.70 -14.80
C ARG A 203 -10.28 -6.35 -13.81
N LEU A 204 -9.00 -6.54 -14.15
CA LEU A 204 -8.00 -7.08 -13.23
C LEU A 204 -7.75 -6.09 -12.09
N TYR A 205 -7.63 -4.81 -12.39
CA TYR A 205 -7.46 -3.77 -11.37
C TYR A 205 -8.63 -3.75 -10.37
N ILE A 206 -9.87 -3.60 -10.87
CA ILE A 206 -11.07 -3.54 -10.02
C ILE A 206 -11.30 -4.88 -9.33
N GLY A 207 -11.24 -5.99 -10.07
CA GLY A 207 -11.47 -7.33 -9.55
C GLY A 207 -10.49 -7.70 -8.44
N PHE A 208 -9.21 -7.34 -8.58
CA PHE A 208 -8.22 -7.57 -7.54
C PHE A 208 -8.48 -6.69 -6.31
N ALA A 209 -8.83 -5.42 -6.50
CA ALA A 209 -9.23 -4.54 -5.40
C ALA A 209 -10.43 -5.10 -4.62
N VAL A 210 -11.45 -5.63 -5.32
CA VAL A 210 -12.61 -6.30 -4.72
C VAL A 210 -12.16 -7.53 -3.93
N LEU A 211 -11.41 -8.42 -4.56
CA LEU A 211 -10.95 -9.67 -3.97
C LEU A 211 -10.17 -9.40 -2.67
N MET A 212 -9.19 -8.51 -2.73
CA MET A 212 -8.34 -8.22 -1.59
C MET A 212 -9.08 -7.47 -0.47
N SER A 213 -10.06 -6.61 -0.81
CA SER A 213 -10.94 -5.98 0.18
C SER A 213 -11.76 -7.01 0.94
N VAL A 214 -12.32 -8.01 0.24
CA VAL A 214 -13.05 -9.12 0.85
C VAL A 214 -12.14 -9.95 1.76
N VAL A 215 -10.97 -10.36 1.27
CA VAL A 215 -10.01 -11.16 2.05
C VAL A 215 -9.62 -10.46 3.35
N MET A 216 -9.30 -9.16 3.30
CA MET A 216 -8.93 -8.40 4.49
C MET A 216 -10.13 -8.14 5.42
N GLY A 217 -11.32 -7.89 4.87
CA GLY A 217 -12.54 -7.76 5.67
C GLY A 217 -12.84 -9.02 6.49
N VAL A 218 -12.67 -10.20 5.88
CA VAL A 218 -12.83 -11.49 6.55
C VAL A 218 -11.73 -11.72 7.58
N ALA A 219 -10.46 -11.46 7.22
CA ALA A 219 -9.32 -11.64 8.12
C ALA A 219 -9.43 -10.77 9.38
N ASN A 220 -9.81 -9.49 9.24
CA ASN A 220 -9.97 -8.58 10.37
C ASN A 220 -11.04 -9.08 11.36
N VAL A 221 -12.13 -9.68 10.87
CA VAL A 221 -13.16 -10.24 11.74
C VAL A 221 -12.73 -11.55 12.40
N ALA A 222 -11.94 -12.37 11.73
CA ALA A 222 -11.35 -13.55 12.35
C ALA A 222 -10.42 -13.16 13.52
N LEU A 223 -9.64 -12.10 13.36
CA LEU A 223 -8.75 -11.58 14.41
C LEU A 223 -9.53 -10.99 15.61
N ASP A 224 -10.55 -10.16 15.40
CA ASP A 224 -11.40 -9.61 16.50
C ASP A 224 -12.06 -10.73 17.33
N LYS A 225 -12.44 -11.84 16.69
CA LYS A 225 -13.00 -13.01 17.40
C LYS A 225 -11.96 -13.72 18.28
N ASN A 226 -10.72 -13.82 17.81
CA ASN A 226 -9.66 -14.47 18.57
C ASN A 226 -9.27 -13.62 19.79
N GLU A 227 -9.09 -12.31 19.63
CA GLU A 227 -8.75 -11.39 20.73
C GLU A 227 -9.82 -11.42 21.83
N ARG A 228 -11.11 -11.33 21.47
CA ARG A 228 -12.20 -11.46 22.46
C ARG A 228 -12.21 -12.80 23.18
N SER A 229 -11.84 -13.87 22.49
CA SER A 229 -11.81 -15.21 23.09
C SER A 229 -10.68 -15.32 24.11
N ASP A 230 -9.54 -14.68 23.84
CA ASP A 230 -8.40 -14.63 24.76
C ASP A 230 -8.70 -13.74 25.97
N ASP A 231 -9.34 -12.58 25.78
CA ASP A 231 -9.77 -11.71 26.89
C ASP A 231 -10.76 -12.42 27.84
N ILE A 232 -11.71 -13.17 27.28
CA ILE A 232 -12.67 -13.97 28.08
C ILE A 232 -11.93 -15.08 28.86
N ARG A 233 -10.89 -15.69 28.27
CA ARG A 233 -10.09 -16.71 28.95
C ARG A 233 -9.26 -16.12 30.08
N ALA A 234 -8.61 -14.98 29.84
CA ALA A 234 -7.83 -14.26 30.85
C ALA A 234 -8.70 -13.84 32.04
N GLY A 235 -9.86 -13.22 31.79
CA GLY A 235 -10.79 -12.82 32.85
C GLY A 235 -11.36 -13.99 33.66
N ARG A 236 -11.55 -15.17 33.05
CA ARG A 236 -11.95 -16.38 33.80
C ARG A 236 -10.82 -16.92 34.69
N GLN A 237 -9.57 -16.81 34.26
CA GLN A 237 -8.43 -17.22 35.10
C GLN A 237 -8.29 -16.30 36.31
N GLU A 238 -8.38 -14.99 36.13
CA GLU A 238 -8.34 -14.04 37.25
C GLU A 238 -9.50 -14.26 38.25
N GLY A 239 -10.72 -14.50 37.76
CA GLY A 239 -11.87 -14.78 38.62
C GLY A 239 -11.75 -16.11 39.40
N ALA A 240 -11.13 -17.13 38.81
CA ALA A 240 -10.87 -18.40 39.49
C ALA A 240 -9.79 -18.27 40.57
N ASP A 241 -8.75 -17.46 40.33
CA ASP A 241 -7.69 -17.21 41.29
C ASP A 241 -8.22 -16.47 42.54
N TYR A 242 -9.13 -15.50 42.38
CA TYR A 242 -9.78 -14.81 43.52
C TYR A 242 -10.62 -15.76 44.39
N GLN A 243 -11.38 -16.69 43.79
CA GLN A 243 -12.17 -17.67 44.56
C GLN A 243 -11.31 -18.66 45.35
N SER A 244 -10.06 -18.89 44.92
CA SER A 244 -9.13 -19.77 45.63
C SER A 244 -8.51 -19.14 46.89
N ILE A 245 -8.54 -17.81 46.99
CA ILE A 245 -7.97 -17.06 48.12
C ILE A 245 -8.97 -16.98 49.29
N ASP A 246 -10.26 -16.82 49.01
CA ASP A 246 -11.30 -16.76 50.05
C ASP A 246 -11.65 -18.14 50.66
N ALA A 247 -11.13 -19.23 50.09
CA ALA A 247 -11.35 -20.60 50.56
C ALA A 247 -10.28 -21.10 51.56
N LYS A 248 -9.36 -20.24 52.00
CA LYS A 248 -8.32 -20.53 53.01
C LYS A 248 -8.48 -19.66 54.24
#